data_AF-A0A352RTV0-F1
#
_entry.id   AF-A0A352RTV0-F1
#
_cell.length_a   1.000
_cell.length_b   1.000
_cell.length_c   1.000
_cell.angle_alpha   90.00
_cell.angle_beta   90.00
_cell.angle_gamma   90.00
#
_symmetry.space_group_name_H-M   'P 1'
#
loop_
_entity.id
_entity.type
_entity.pdbx_description
1 polymer ?
#
loop_
_entity_poly.entity_id
_entity_poly.type
_entity_poly.pdbx_seq_one_letter_code
_entity_poly.pdbx_strand_id
1 'polypeptide(L)' 'TDVGVNKATRLLFPVAHSPQQILALGEAGLIDYIKTIGLYKTKAKHVMETCRILVEK' A
#
# COMPACT_ATOMS: atom_id res chain seq x y z
N THR A 1 4.50 -1.47 -14.94
CA THR A 1 3.38 -1.29 -15.88
C THR A 1 2.10 -1.23 -15.09
N ASP A 2 1.09 -0.56 -15.62
CA ASP A 2 -0.23 -0.47 -14.97
C ASP A 2 -0.83 -1.86 -14.73
N VAL A 3 -0.56 -2.81 -15.64
CA VAL A 3 -0.96 -4.21 -15.47
C VAL A 3 -0.46 -4.81 -14.15
N GLY A 4 0.80 -4.56 -13.78
CA GLY A 4 1.36 -5.07 -12.52
C GLY A 4 0.75 -4.40 -11.29
N VAL A 5 0.51 -3.09 -11.38
CA VAL A 5 -0.12 -2.31 -10.30
C VAL A 5 -1.57 -2.77 -10.10
N ASN A 6 -2.35 -2.87 -11.17
CA ASN A 6 -3.76 -3.27 -11.15
C ASN A 6 -3.95 -4.67 -10.53
N LYS A 7 -3.02 -5.60 -10.81
CA LYS A 7 -3.07 -6.94 -10.20
C LYS A 7 -2.89 -6.90 -8.69
N ALA A 8 -1.94 -6.10 -8.19
CA ALA A 8 -1.68 -5.94 -6.76
C ALA A 8 -2.85 -5.22 -6.06
N THR A 9 -3.31 -4.11 -6.63
CA THR A 9 -4.39 -3.29 -6.02
C THR A 9 -5.73 -4.02 -6.01
N ARG A 10 -6.01 -4.88 -7.01
CA ARG A 10 -7.20 -5.75 -7.00
C ARG A 10 -7.27 -6.65 -5.76
N LEU A 11 -6.13 -7.07 -5.22
CA LEU A 11 -6.07 -7.87 -3.99
C LEU A 11 -6.01 -7.01 -2.73
N LEU A 12 -5.31 -5.87 -2.80
CA LEU A 12 -5.13 -4.96 -1.66
C LEU A 12 -6.43 -4.22 -1.29
N PHE A 13 -7.10 -3.58 -2.25
CA PHE A 13 -8.19 -2.63 -1.96
C PHE A 13 -9.44 -3.25 -1.32
N PRO A 14 -9.83 -4.51 -1.59
CA PRO A 14 -10.87 -5.17 -0.80
C PRO A 14 -10.55 -5.24 0.71
N VAL A 15 -9.27 -5.25 1.08
CA VAL A 15 -8.79 -5.34 2.46
C VAL A 15 -8.45 -3.96 3.04
N ALA A 16 -7.80 -3.11 2.24
CA ALA A 16 -7.38 -1.77 2.63
C ALA A 16 -7.43 -0.80 1.44
N HIS A 17 -8.48 0.03 1.39
CA HIS A 17 -8.70 1.06 0.36
C HIS A 17 -8.71 2.49 0.92
N SER A 18 -8.52 2.66 2.23
CA SER A 18 -8.38 3.98 2.87
C SER A 18 -7.03 4.15 3.55
N PRO A 19 -6.54 5.39 3.76
CA PRO A 19 -5.32 5.65 4.52
C PRO A 19 -5.31 5.00 5.90
N GLN A 20 -6.42 5.06 6.64
CA GLN A 20 -6.57 4.46 7.96
C GLN A 20 -6.43 2.93 7.91
N GLN A 21 -7.02 2.28 6.91
CA GLN A 21 -6.92 0.84 6.73
C GLN A 21 -5.51 0.41 6.31
N ILE A 22 -4.83 1.20 5.46
CA ILE A 22 -3.45 0.93 5.07
C ILE A 22 -2.52 1.06 6.28
N LEU A 23 -2.72 2.06 7.13
CA LEU A 23 -1.97 2.18 8.39
C LEU A 23 -2.23 1.01 9.33
N ALA A 24 -3.49 0.57 9.47
CA ALA A 24 -3.85 -0.58 10.29
C ALA A 24 -3.28 -1.90 9.75
N LEU A 25 -3.17 -2.03 8.42
CA LEU A 25 -2.53 -3.18 7.75
C LEU A 25 -1.03 -3.24 8.05
N GLY A 26 -0.39 -2.09 8.22
CA GLY A 26 1.04 -1.96 8.49
C GLY A 26 1.93 -2.19 7.28
N GLU A 27 3.21 -1.83 7.41
CA GLU A 27 4.17 -1.88 6.30
C GLU A 27 4.41 -3.30 5.79
N ALA A 28 4.55 -4.27 6.69
CA ALA A 28 4.77 -5.68 6.32
C ALA A 28 3.57 -6.25 5.56
N GLY A 29 2.34 -5.99 6.04
CA GLY A 29 1.12 -6.41 5.36
C GLY A 29 1.00 -5.77 3.98
N LEU A 30 1.26 -4.47 3.85
CA LEU A 30 1.27 -3.79 2.56
C LEU A 30 2.28 -4.39 1.59
N ILE A 31 3.51 -4.66 2.05
CA ILE A 31 4.58 -5.29 1.26
C ILE A 31 4.10 -6.60 0.63
N ASP A 32 3.34 -7.43 1.35
CA ASP A 32 2.87 -8.70 0.81
C ASP A 32 1.94 -8.55 -0.41
N TYR A 33 1.13 -7.49 -0.45
CA TYR A 33 0.28 -7.19 -1.61
C TYR A 33 1.05 -6.60 -2.78
N ILE A 34 2.09 -5.79 -2.51
CA ILE A 34 2.79 -5.02 -3.55
C ILE A 34 4.17 -5.57 -3.93
N LYS A 35 4.63 -6.69 -3.35
CA LYS A 35 5.98 -7.25 -3.58
C LYS A 35 6.33 -7.58 -5.02
N THR A 36 5.32 -7.74 -5.88
CA THR A 36 5.51 -7.95 -7.33
C THR A 36 5.79 -6.66 -8.09
N ILE A 37 5.67 -5.49 -7.45
CA ILE A 37 5.94 -4.18 -8.03
C ILE A 37 7.40 -3.80 -7.78
N GLY A 38 8.08 -3.27 -8.79
CA GLY A 38 9.45 -2.76 -8.64
C GLY A 38 9.53 -1.69 -7.53
N LEU A 39 10.60 -1.76 -6.73
CA LEU A 39 10.87 -0.89 -5.58
C LEU A 39 9.83 -0.99 -4.45
N TYR A 40 9.15 -2.13 -4.30
CA TYR A 40 8.06 -2.30 -3.34
C TYR A 40 8.41 -1.93 -1.90
N LYS A 41 9.63 -2.21 -1.41
CA LYS A 41 10.04 -1.87 -0.03
C LYS A 41 10.00 -0.35 0.21
N THR A 42 10.66 0.40 -0.66
CA THR A 42 10.67 1.87 -0.59
C THR A 42 9.27 2.45 -0.80
N LYS A 43 8.50 1.89 -1.74
CA LYS A 43 7.11 2.31 -1.97
C LYS A 43 6.22 2.06 -0.76
N ALA A 44 6.34 0.92 -0.09
CA ALA A 44 5.58 0.64 1.13
C ALA A 44 5.87 1.70 2.19
N LYS A 45 7.15 1.99 2.47
CA LYS A 45 7.55 3.05 3.40
C LYS A 45 6.93 4.41 3.03
N HIS A 46 7.00 4.82 1.76
CA HIS A 46 6.44 6.10 1.30
C HIS A 46 4.92 6.15 1.38
N VAL A 47 4.23 5.04 1.07
CA VAL A 47 2.77 4.94 1.20
C VAL A 47 2.37 5.05 2.66
N MET A 48 3.05 4.36 3.58
CA MET A 48 2.78 4.46 5.01
C MET A 48 2.90 5.91 5.50
N GLU A 49 3.96 6.61 5.09
CA GLU A 49 4.16 8.01 5.47
C GLU A 49 3.09 8.93 4.87
N THR A 50 2.76 8.72 3.60
CA THR A 50 1.67 9.46 2.93
C THR A 50 0.34 9.25 3.65
N CYS A 51 0.03 8.00 4.03
CA CYS A 51 -1.18 7.67 4.77
C CYS A 51 -1.21 8.32 6.16
N ARG A 52 -0.06 8.40 6.88
CA ARG A 52 0.00 9.16 8.14
C ARG A 52 -0.34 10.63 7.92
N ILE A 53 0.31 11.27 6.95
CA ILE A 53 0.08 12.69 6.63
C ILE A 53 -1.40 12.95 6.31
N LEU A 54 -2.05 12.07 5.56
CA LEU A 54 -3.46 12.21 5.17
C LEU A 54 -4.46 11.99 6.32
N VAL A 55 -4.06 11.27 7.37
CA VAL A 55 -4.91 11.02 8.55
C VAL A 55 -4.74 12.12 9.60
N GLU A 56 -3.54 12.69 9.69
CA GLU A 56 -3.18 13.70 10.70
C GLU A 56 -3.46 15.14 10.27
N LYS A 57 -3.64 15.41 8.97
CA LYS A 57 -3.98 16.73 8.42
C LYS A 57 -5.42 16.79 7.93
#